data_AF-A0A3N5TFY5-F1
#
_entry.id   AF-A0A3N5TFY5-F1
#
_cell.length_a   1.000
_cell.length_b   1.000
_cell.length_c   1.000
_cell.angle_alpha   90.00
_cell.angle_beta   90.00
_cell.angle_gamma   90.00
#
_symmetry.space_group_name_H-M   'P 1'
#
loop_
_entity.id
_entity.type
_entity.pdbx_description
1 polymer ?
#
loop_
_entity_poly.entity_id
_entity_poly.type
_entity_poly.pdbx_seq_one_letter_code
_entity_poly.pdbx_strand_id
1 'polypeptide(L)'
;MITGTGGGEWTVSLKDGLVKVLKGLHTPNVTTTISAKDWIAITLGTLDGMSAFSSGRLKVEGDMGLLMKATKFFKKYTPPGPAGAEEKQDELIRIKQVLSLPQRFATGPVMGKFLKAFSKKQILANKCPKCGRLQLPPREVCAECRVRATGWVEVGPEGVITICDIAYYASPDPLSGESRETPYCSAHFLLDGCKGHETLWHELKPSDIERARKGARVRPVWNEERIGAITDIKYFEITD
;
A
#
# COMPACT_ATOMS: atom_id res chain seq x y z
N MET A 1 15.60 -17.45 -10.46
CA MET A 1 15.66 -15.99 -10.24
C MET A 1 14.31 -15.37 -10.53
N ILE A 2 13.80 -14.58 -9.60
CA ILE A 2 12.56 -13.80 -9.79
C ILE A 2 12.95 -12.33 -9.87
N THR A 3 12.64 -11.65 -10.96
CA THR A 3 13.03 -10.25 -11.23
C THR A 3 11.89 -9.26 -10.95
N GLY A 4 12.23 -7.98 -10.77
CA GLY A 4 11.26 -6.92 -10.48
C GLY A 4 10.91 -6.77 -8.99
N THR A 5 9.98 -5.85 -8.69
CA THR A 5 9.57 -5.51 -7.32
C THR A 5 9.01 -6.73 -6.58
N GLY A 6 9.54 -7.03 -5.40
CA GLY A 6 9.20 -8.24 -4.62
C GLY A 6 9.86 -9.53 -5.11
N GLY A 7 10.75 -9.45 -6.12
CA GLY A 7 11.55 -10.56 -6.62
C GLY A 7 12.72 -10.94 -5.69
N GLY A 8 13.51 -11.91 -6.13
CA GLY A 8 14.70 -12.36 -5.41
C GLY A 8 15.31 -13.63 -5.99
N GLU A 9 16.44 -14.01 -5.41
CA GLU A 9 17.12 -15.26 -5.70
C GLU A 9 16.73 -16.33 -4.70
N TRP A 10 16.28 -17.46 -5.23
CA TRP A 10 15.79 -18.58 -4.44
C TRP A 10 16.22 -19.88 -5.13
N THR A 11 16.63 -20.86 -4.33
CA THR A 11 16.95 -22.21 -4.79
C THR A 11 16.02 -23.19 -4.09
N VAL A 12 15.31 -24.00 -4.88
CA VAL A 12 14.54 -25.13 -4.35
C VAL A 12 15.41 -26.38 -4.47
N SER A 13 15.79 -26.95 -3.33
CA SER A 13 16.55 -28.19 -3.25
C SER A 13 15.60 -29.35 -2.97
N LEU A 14 15.62 -30.36 -3.85
CA LEU A 14 14.90 -31.62 -3.67
C LEU A 14 15.93 -32.73 -3.50
N LYS A 15 16.03 -33.28 -2.29
CA LYS A 15 16.93 -34.39 -1.98
C LYS A 15 16.23 -35.38 -1.06
N ASP A 16 16.25 -36.66 -1.41
CA ASP A 16 15.66 -37.77 -0.62
C ASP A 16 14.19 -37.53 -0.23
N GLY A 17 13.40 -36.94 -1.14
CA GLY A 17 11.98 -36.61 -0.91
C GLY A 17 11.74 -35.36 -0.05
N LEU A 18 12.79 -34.70 0.44
CA LEU A 18 12.69 -33.45 1.19
C LEU A 18 12.83 -32.25 0.26
N VAL A 19 11.89 -31.32 0.37
CA VAL A 19 11.90 -30.02 -0.33
C VAL A 19 12.38 -28.94 0.64
N LYS A 20 13.45 -28.23 0.29
CA LYS A 20 13.93 -27.05 1.02
C LYS A 20 13.99 -25.84 0.09
N VAL A 21 13.48 -24.71 0.56
CA VAL A 21 13.64 -23.43 -0.14
C VAL A 21 14.75 -22.66 0.55
N LEU A 22 15.81 -22.37 -0.19
CA LEU A 22 16.99 -21.63 0.26
C LEU A 22 17.00 -20.25 -0.39
N LYS A 23 17.36 -19.22 0.37
CA LYS A 23 17.60 -17.88 -0.17
C LYS A 23 18.96 -17.86 -0.90
N GLY A 24 19.01 -17.24 -2.07
CA GLY A 24 20.20 -17.18 -2.94
C GLY A 24 20.28 -18.33 -3.94
N LEU A 25 21.28 -18.28 -4.83
CA LEU A 25 21.59 -19.32 -5.81
C LEU A 25 22.60 -20.34 -5.25
N HIS A 26 22.17 -21.59 -5.10
CA HIS A 26 22.98 -22.69 -4.55
C HIS A 26 23.17 -23.78 -5.60
N THR A 27 24.05 -23.51 -6.57
CA THR A 27 24.45 -24.43 -7.67
C THR A 27 23.27 -25.25 -8.26
N PRO A 28 22.26 -24.58 -8.85
CA PRO A 28 21.08 -25.25 -9.34
C PRO A 28 21.37 -26.07 -10.62
N ASN A 29 20.73 -27.23 -10.75
CA ASN A 29 20.74 -28.01 -12.00
C ASN A 29 19.88 -27.38 -13.11
N VAL A 30 18.93 -26.53 -12.73
CA VAL A 30 18.09 -25.74 -13.63
C VAL A 30 17.79 -24.39 -13.00
N THR A 31 17.95 -23.32 -13.78
CA THR A 31 17.67 -21.95 -13.38
C THR A 31 16.53 -21.41 -14.22
N THR A 32 15.47 -20.95 -13.58
CA THR A 32 14.36 -20.24 -14.23
C THR A 32 14.44 -18.75 -13.91
N THR A 33 14.36 -17.89 -14.92
CA THR A 33 14.35 -16.42 -14.76
C THR A 33 13.03 -15.85 -15.29
N ILE A 34 12.31 -15.16 -14.42
CA ILE A 34 10.94 -14.66 -14.69
C ILE A 34 10.64 -13.45 -13.80
N SER A 35 9.76 -12.55 -14.23
CA SER A 35 9.31 -11.44 -13.38
C SER A 35 8.42 -11.92 -12.22
N ALA A 36 8.41 -11.21 -11.09
CA ALA A 36 7.55 -11.52 -9.94
C ALA A 36 6.07 -11.57 -10.34
N LYS A 37 5.64 -10.62 -11.18
CA LYS A 37 4.28 -10.56 -11.74
C LYS A 37 3.93 -11.82 -12.52
N ASP A 38 4.81 -12.26 -13.42
CA ASP A 38 4.55 -13.41 -14.30
C ASP A 38 4.64 -14.73 -13.53
N TRP A 39 5.55 -14.82 -12.54
CA TRP A 39 5.64 -15.96 -11.64
C TRP A 39 4.34 -16.17 -10.85
N ILE A 40 3.77 -15.08 -10.31
CA ILE A 40 2.48 -15.11 -9.63
C ILE A 40 1.38 -15.53 -10.59
N ALA A 41 1.34 -14.97 -11.81
CA ALA A 41 0.33 -15.33 -12.81
C ALA A 41 0.39 -16.81 -13.22
N ILE A 42 1.60 -17.39 -13.38
CA ILE A 42 1.76 -18.83 -13.65
C ILE A 42 1.30 -19.67 -12.46
N THR A 43 1.66 -19.26 -11.24
CA THR A 43 1.27 -19.97 -10.01
C THR A 43 -0.24 -19.96 -9.79
N LEU A 44 -0.90 -18.85 -10.13
CA LEU A 44 -2.36 -18.69 -10.08
C LEU A 44 -3.09 -19.28 -11.31
N GLY A 45 -2.35 -19.75 -12.33
CA GLY A 45 -2.91 -20.33 -13.55
C GLY A 45 -3.49 -19.33 -14.56
N THR A 46 -3.35 -18.03 -14.32
CA THR A 46 -3.79 -16.97 -15.24
C THR A 46 -2.82 -16.72 -16.39
N LEU A 47 -1.60 -17.24 -16.28
CA LEU A 47 -0.63 -17.30 -17.38
C LEU A 47 -0.18 -18.75 -17.57
N ASP A 48 -0.27 -19.25 -18.80
CA ASP A 48 0.27 -20.57 -19.13
C ASP A 48 1.81 -20.52 -19.17
N GLY A 49 2.45 -21.47 -18.48
CA GLY A 49 3.90 -21.51 -18.33
C GLY A 49 4.64 -21.82 -19.64
N MET A 50 4.04 -22.62 -20.54
CA MET A 50 4.62 -22.91 -21.86
C MET A 50 4.55 -21.69 -22.77
N SER A 51 3.45 -20.94 -22.70
CA SER A 51 3.27 -19.66 -23.41
C SER A 51 4.23 -18.59 -22.89
N ALA A 52 4.48 -18.55 -21.57
CA ALA A 52 5.49 -17.67 -20.99
C ALA A 52 6.91 -18.03 -21.45
N PHE A 53 7.21 -19.32 -21.61
CA PHE A 53 8.50 -19.79 -22.12
C PHE A 53 8.70 -19.44 -23.60
N SER A 54 7.73 -19.74 -24.46
CA SER A 54 7.82 -19.46 -25.91
C SER A 54 7.92 -17.97 -26.23
N SER A 55 7.27 -17.12 -25.42
CA SER A 55 7.34 -15.66 -25.52
C SER A 55 8.61 -15.04 -24.93
N GLY A 56 9.48 -15.85 -24.30
CA GLY A 56 10.73 -15.39 -23.67
C GLY A 56 10.54 -14.68 -22.32
N ARG A 57 9.33 -14.66 -21.77
CA ARG A 57 9.00 -14.10 -20.44
C ARG A 57 9.47 -15.00 -19.30
N LEU A 58 9.47 -16.31 -19.53
CA LEU A 58 10.12 -17.32 -18.71
C LEU A 58 11.37 -17.80 -19.44
N LYS A 59 12.55 -17.50 -18.90
CA LYS A 59 13.82 -18.02 -19.41
C LYS A 59 14.24 -19.22 -18.58
N VAL A 60 14.81 -20.23 -19.22
CA VAL A 60 15.27 -21.45 -18.57
C VAL A 60 16.67 -21.76 -19.05
N GLU A 61 17.56 -22.05 -18.11
CA GLU A 61 18.94 -22.47 -18.35
C GLU A 61 19.21 -23.75 -17.55
N GLY A 62 19.86 -24.74 -18.15
CA GLY A 62 20.15 -26.03 -17.52
C GLY A 62 19.23 -27.17 -17.96
N ASP A 63 18.97 -28.12 -17.07
CA ASP A 63 18.25 -29.36 -17.41
C ASP A 63 16.73 -29.14 -17.58
N MET A 64 16.30 -29.09 -18.85
CA MET A 64 14.88 -28.99 -19.22
C MET A 64 14.05 -30.20 -18.80
N GLY A 65 14.64 -31.40 -18.74
CA GLY A 65 13.97 -32.60 -18.26
C GLY A 65 13.66 -32.51 -16.77
N LEU A 66 14.54 -31.88 -15.99
CA LEU A 66 14.30 -31.58 -14.58
C LEU A 66 13.17 -30.54 -14.42
N LEU A 67 13.14 -29.50 -15.26
CA LEU A 67 12.03 -28.53 -15.25
C LEU A 67 10.67 -29.20 -15.54
N MET A 68 10.61 -30.10 -16.52
CA MET A 68 9.38 -30.85 -16.84
C MET A 68 8.97 -31.82 -15.73
N LYS A 69 9.89 -32.22 -14.85
CA LYS A 69 9.56 -32.98 -13.63
C LYS A 69 9.05 -32.05 -12.52
N ALA A 70 9.50 -30.79 -12.47
CA ALA A 70 9.03 -29.81 -11.48
C ALA A 70 7.50 -29.62 -11.52
N THR A 71 6.92 -29.59 -12.72
CA THR A 71 5.45 -29.51 -12.89
C THR A 71 4.70 -30.74 -12.36
N LYS A 72 5.38 -31.87 -12.16
CA LYS A 72 4.82 -33.07 -11.52
C LYS A 72 4.89 -33.01 -9.99
N PHE A 73 5.88 -32.30 -9.44
CA PHE A 73 6.06 -32.17 -7.98
C PHE A 73 5.16 -31.08 -7.39
N PHE A 74 4.95 -29.99 -8.12
CA PHE A 74 4.14 -28.87 -7.67
C PHE A 74 2.79 -28.88 -8.38
N LYS A 75 1.75 -29.29 -7.66
CA LYS A 75 0.38 -29.06 -8.11
C LYS A 75 0.14 -27.55 -8.19
N LYS A 76 -0.53 -27.10 -9.26
CA LYS A 76 -0.96 -25.70 -9.38
C LYS A 76 -1.76 -25.34 -8.11
N TYR A 77 -1.38 -24.24 -7.47
CA TYR A 77 -2.14 -23.74 -6.34
C TYR A 77 -3.55 -23.43 -6.85
N THR A 78 -4.52 -24.15 -6.31
CA THR A 78 -5.93 -23.89 -6.59
C THR A 78 -6.45 -23.12 -5.38
N PRO A 79 -6.76 -21.81 -5.51
CA PRO A 79 -7.29 -21.06 -4.39
C PRO A 79 -8.57 -21.74 -3.87
N PRO A 80 -8.81 -21.81 -2.55
CA PRO A 80 -10.07 -22.28 -2.01
C PRO A 80 -11.19 -21.29 -2.39
N GLY A 81 -11.87 -21.60 -3.49
CA GLY A 81 -12.95 -20.85 -4.17
C GLY A 81 -13.38 -21.68 -5.39
N PRO A 82 -14.65 -21.62 -5.84
CA PRO A 82 -15.33 -22.78 -6.42
C PRO A 82 -14.58 -23.35 -7.63
N ALA A 83 -14.49 -24.67 -7.63
CA ALA A 83 -13.82 -25.48 -8.62
C ALA A 83 -14.21 -25.11 -10.05
N GLY A 84 -13.23 -25.13 -10.95
CA GLY A 84 -13.36 -25.80 -12.24
C GLY A 84 -14.68 -25.59 -12.96
N ALA A 85 -15.06 -24.33 -13.15
CA ALA A 85 -15.83 -23.90 -14.28
C ALA A 85 -15.10 -22.66 -14.77
N GLU A 86 -14.61 -22.69 -16.01
CA GLU A 86 -15.05 -21.61 -16.88
C GLU A 86 -16.58 -21.70 -16.83
N GLU A 87 -17.20 -21.07 -15.82
CA GLU A 87 -18.47 -20.46 -16.11
C GLU A 87 -18.14 -19.68 -17.36
N LYS A 88 -18.80 -20.00 -18.47
CA LYS A 88 -19.15 -18.95 -19.41
C LYS A 88 -19.67 -17.87 -18.49
N GLN A 89 -18.83 -16.89 -18.17
CA GLN A 89 -19.30 -15.62 -17.71
C GLN A 89 -20.09 -15.20 -18.92
N ASP A 90 -21.40 -15.51 -18.90
CA ASP A 90 -22.36 -14.88 -19.77
C ASP A 90 -21.91 -13.44 -19.79
N GLU A 91 -21.62 -12.91 -20.99
CA GLU A 91 -21.01 -11.60 -21.15
C GLU A 91 -21.86 -10.63 -20.33
N LEU A 92 -21.41 -10.36 -19.09
CA LEU A 92 -22.30 -9.76 -18.11
C LEU A 92 -22.51 -8.37 -18.67
N ILE A 93 -23.76 -8.05 -18.97
CA ILE A 93 -24.13 -6.70 -19.37
C ILE A 93 -23.85 -5.83 -18.15
N ARG A 94 -22.62 -5.32 -18.09
CA ARG A 94 -22.14 -4.46 -17.03
C ARG A 94 -22.54 -3.04 -17.40
N ILE A 95 -23.47 -2.50 -16.64
CA ILE A 95 -23.69 -1.06 -16.65
C ILE A 95 -22.75 -0.51 -15.59
N LYS A 96 -21.61 0.04 -16.02
CA LYS A 96 -20.74 0.81 -15.12
C LYS A 96 -21.48 2.11 -14.78
N GLN A 97 -22.24 2.10 -13.69
CA GLN A 97 -22.87 3.29 -13.15
C GLN A 97 -22.10 3.75 -11.93
N VAL A 98 -21.50 4.93 -12.01
CA VAL A 98 -21.03 5.63 -10.82
C VAL A 98 -22.27 6.16 -10.11
N LEU A 99 -22.58 5.61 -8.93
CA LEU A 99 -23.66 6.10 -8.09
C LEU A 99 -23.27 7.48 -7.54
N SER A 100 -23.60 8.53 -8.28
CA SER A 100 -23.42 9.91 -7.83
C SER A 100 -24.57 10.29 -6.89
N LEU A 101 -24.30 10.26 -5.58
CA LEU A 101 -25.18 10.83 -4.58
C LEU A 101 -24.76 12.29 -4.38
N PRO A 102 -25.55 13.31 -4.81
CA PRO A 102 -25.17 14.72 -4.73
C PRO A 102 -25.31 15.27 -3.31
N GLN A 103 -24.72 14.58 -2.33
CA GLN A 103 -24.71 14.99 -0.95
C GLN A 103 -23.59 16.00 -0.73
N ARG A 104 -23.95 17.16 -0.19
CA ARG A 104 -22.99 18.18 0.21
C ARG A 104 -22.85 18.18 1.72
N PHE A 105 -21.75 17.61 2.21
CA PHE A 105 -21.42 17.66 3.63
C PHE A 105 -20.66 18.94 3.94
N ALA A 106 -21.10 19.68 4.96
CA ALA A 106 -20.34 20.79 5.50
C ALA A 106 -19.21 20.25 6.38
N THR A 107 -17.98 20.72 6.16
CA THR A 107 -16.84 20.39 7.04
C THR A 107 -16.95 21.04 8.42
N GLY A 108 -17.88 21.98 8.61
CA GLY A 108 -18.04 22.70 9.87
C GLY A 108 -16.86 23.66 10.17
N PRO A 109 -16.95 24.41 11.28
CA PRO A 109 -16.00 25.49 11.57
C PRO A 109 -14.61 24.98 11.94
N VAL A 110 -14.50 23.81 12.58
CA VAL A 110 -13.21 23.26 13.05
C VAL A 110 -12.46 22.55 11.92
N MET A 111 -13.07 21.53 11.29
CA MET A 111 -12.41 20.83 10.18
C MET A 111 -12.24 21.75 8.96
N GLY A 112 -13.19 22.65 8.69
CA GLY A 112 -13.04 23.64 7.61
C GLY A 112 -11.83 24.57 7.80
N LYS A 113 -11.56 25.03 9.04
CA LYS A 113 -10.37 25.84 9.33
C LYS A 113 -9.08 25.04 9.17
N PHE A 114 -9.07 23.79 9.63
CA PHE A 114 -7.94 22.87 9.47
C PHE A 114 -7.58 22.64 8.01
N LEU A 115 -8.55 22.22 7.20
CA LEU A 115 -8.33 21.95 5.79
C LEU A 115 -7.95 23.23 5.03
N LYS A 116 -8.57 24.38 5.34
CA LYS A 116 -8.19 25.66 4.72
C LYS A 116 -6.73 26.04 4.97
N ALA A 117 -6.14 25.63 6.11
CA ALA A 117 -4.73 25.89 6.40
C ALA A 117 -3.78 25.18 5.42
N PHE A 118 -4.21 24.06 4.84
CA PHE A 118 -3.41 23.29 3.87
C PHE A 118 -3.14 24.07 2.58
N SER A 119 -4.06 24.97 2.18
CA SER A 119 -3.84 25.90 1.06
C SER A 119 -2.57 26.75 1.23
N LYS A 120 -2.20 27.01 2.48
CA LYS A 120 -1.02 27.78 2.90
C LYS A 120 0.16 26.92 3.33
N LYS A 121 0.10 25.59 3.13
CA LYS A 121 1.12 24.61 3.58
C LYS A 121 1.31 24.58 5.11
N GLN A 122 0.27 24.88 5.86
CA GLN A 122 0.28 24.88 7.33
C GLN A 122 -0.56 23.73 7.87
N ILE A 123 -0.12 23.06 8.93
CA ILE A 123 -0.90 22.03 9.63
C ILE A 123 -1.24 22.54 11.02
N LEU A 124 -2.54 22.66 11.31
CA LEU A 124 -3.01 23.21 12.58
C LEU A 124 -3.56 22.11 13.50
N ALA A 125 -3.25 22.21 14.79
CA ALA A 125 -3.90 21.45 15.85
C ALA A 125 -4.65 22.41 16.77
N ASN A 126 -5.79 21.98 17.32
CA ASN A 126 -6.48 22.79 18.33
C ASN A 126 -6.05 22.40 19.74
N LYS A 127 -5.92 23.42 20.61
CA LYS A 127 -5.37 23.28 21.96
C LYS A 127 -6.48 23.28 22.99
N CYS A 128 -6.50 22.26 23.85
CA CYS A 128 -7.38 22.24 25.01
C CYS A 128 -6.98 23.34 26.01
N PRO A 129 -7.90 24.22 26.44
CA PRO A 129 -7.59 25.27 27.40
C PRO A 129 -7.30 24.75 28.81
N LYS A 130 -7.77 23.53 29.15
CA LYS A 130 -7.61 22.94 30.48
C LYS A 130 -6.30 22.16 30.63
N CYS A 131 -6.04 21.20 29.75
CA CYS A 131 -4.86 20.32 29.84
C CYS A 131 -3.74 20.67 28.86
N GLY A 132 -3.94 21.63 27.95
CA GLY A 132 -2.95 22.03 26.96
C GLY A 132 -2.72 21.03 25.82
N ARG A 133 -3.42 19.88 25.80
CA ARG A 133 -3.35 18.86 24.73
C ARG A 133 -3.64 19.48 23.36
N LEU A 134 -2.76 19.25 22.40
CA LEU A 134 -2.97 19.57 20.99
C LEU A 134 -3.66 18.38 20.33
N GLN A 135 -4.74 18.62 19.58
CA GLN A 135 -5.49 17.55 18.91
C GLN A 135 -5.30 17.61 17.40
N LEU A 136 -4.94 16.46 16.83
CA LEU A 136 -4.65 16.31 15.41
C LEU A 136 -5.12 14.92 14.95
N PRO A 137 -6.13 14.81 14.07
CA PRO A 137 -6.96 15.92 13.54
C PRO A 137 -7.72 16.69 14.63
N PRO A 138 -8.07 17.97 14.41
CA PRO A 138 -8.69 18.80 15.43
C PRO A 138 -10.14 18.37 15.72
N ARG A 139 -10.52 18.45 16.99
CA ARG A 139 -11.86 18.06 17.50
C ARG A 139 -12.44 19.19 18.33
N GLU A 140 -13.72 19.54 18.16
CA GLU A 140 -14.31 20.71 18.83
C GLU A 140 -14.25 20.63 20.36
N VAL A 141 -14.31 19.41 20.90
CA VAL A 141 -14.27 19.11 22.34
C VAL A 141 -13.08 18.21 22.63
N CYS A 142 -12.34 18.53 23.68
CA CYS A 142 -11.26 17.68 24.17
C CYS A 142 -11.83 16.38 24.72
N ALA A 143 -11.42 15.23 24.17
CA ALA A 143 -11.92 13.92 24.58
C ALA A 143 -11.67 13.58 26.07
N GLU A 144 -10.58 14.09 26.64
CA GLU A 144 -10.21 13.85 28.04
C GLU A 144 -10.92 14.82 28.99
N CYS A 145 -10.80 16.12 28.71
CA CYS A 145 -11.30 17.17 29.59
C CYS A 145 -12.79 17.51 29.40
N ARG A 146 -13.39 17.08 28.28
CA ARG A 146 -14.77 17.36 27.88
C ARG A 146 -15.12 18.84 27.82
N VAL A 147 -14.15 19.67 27.46
CA VAL A 147 -14.30 21.13 27.26
C VAL A 147 -14.01 21.51 25.80
N ARG A 148 -14.60 22.60 25.34
CA ARG A 148 -14.36 23.11 23.98
C ARG A 148 -12.89 23.53 23.81
N ALA A 149 -12.26 23.09 22.71
CA ALA A 149 -10.89 23.45 22.34
C ALA A 149 -10.92 24.53 21.24
N THR A 150 -10.81 25.80 21.64
CA THR A 150 -10.94 26.96 20.75
C THR A 150 -9.60 27.56 20.32
N GLY A 151 -8.51 27.28 21.05
CA GLY A 151 -7.16 27.73 20.69
C GLY A 151 -6.60 26.92 19.51
N TRP A 152 -5.79 27.56 18.67
CA TRP A 152 -5.16 26.94 17.49
C TRP A 152 -3.66 27.15 17.53
N VAL A 153 -2.90 26.12 17.18
CA VAL A 153 -1.43 26.13 17.13
C VAL A 153 -1.01 25.43 15.84
N GLU A 154 -0.03 25.99 15.13
CA GLU A 154 0.62 25.32 14.01
C GLU A 154 1.60 24.27 14.53
N VAL A 155 1.59 23.08 13.94
CA VAL A 155 2.40 21.92 14.33
C VAL A 155 3.20 21.39 13.13
N GLY A 156 4.30 20.67 13.40
CA GLY A 156 5.19 20.18 12.36
C GLY A 156 5.85 21.33 11.56
N PRO A 157 5.96 21.22 10.22
CA PRO A 157 5.35 20.21 9.37
C PRO A 157 6.04 18.84 9.45
N GLU A 158 7.25 18.79 10.00
CA GLU A 158 7.96 17.52 10.19
C GLU A 158 7.37 16.69 11.33
N GLY A 159 7.73 15.41 11.34
CA GLY A 159 7.28 14.47 12.35
C GLY A 159 7.96 13.11 12.24
N VAL A 160 7.36 12.11 12.88
CA VAL A 160 7.80 10.72 12.83
C VAL A 160 6.69 9.76 12.41
N ILE A 161 7.07 8.68 11.74
CA ILE A 161 6.16 7.54 11.53
C ILE A 161 5.89 6.85 12.86
N THR A 162 4.63 6.64 13.22
CA THR A 162 4.25 5.88 14.43
C THR A 162 3.81 4.45 14.11
N ILE A 163 2.96 4.31 13.11
CA ILE A 163 2.38 3.06 12.60
C ILE A 163 2.29 3.23 11.08
N CYS A 164 2.58 2.16 10.34
CA CYS A 164 2.48 2.11 8.88
C CYS A 164 1.81 0.81 8.46
N ASP A 165 0.92 0.91 7.49
CA ASP A 165 0.19 -0.21 6.89
C ASP A 165 0.55 -0.28 5.40
N ILE A 166 1.18 -1.38 5.00
CA ILE A 166 1.60 -1.62 3.61
C ILE A 166 0.60 -2.57 2.97
N ALA A 167 -0.12 -2.08 1.97
CA ALA A 167 -1.11 -2.84 1.23
C ALA A 167 -0.50 -3.39 -0.07
N TYR A 168 -0.44 -4.71 -0.18
CA TYR A 168 -0.01 -5.44 -1.39
C TYR A 168 -1.17 -5.88 -2.28
N TYR A 169 -2.41 -5.72 -1.80
CA TYR A 169 -3.61 -6.03 -2.57
C TYR A 169 -4.30 -4.74 -2.99
N ALA A 170 -4.63 -4.63 -4.27
CA ALA A 170 -5.32 -3.48 -4.82
C ALA A 170 -6.82 -3.61 -4.50
N SER A 171 -7.32 -2.76 -3.62
CA SER A 171 -8.77 -2.55 -3.48
C SER A 171 -9.17 -1.43 -4.41
N PRO A 172 -10.27 -1.58 -5.18
CA PRO A 172 -10.84 -0.44 -5.90
C PRO A 172 -11.29 0.62 -4.89
N ASP A 173 -11.02 1.88 -5.22
CA ASP A 173 -11.51 3.03 -4.47
C ASP A 173 -13.05 3.02 -4.51
N PRO A 174 -13.74 3.08 -3.37
CA PRO A 174 -15.20 2.97 -3.34
C PRO A 174 -15.91 4.17 -3.97
N LEU A 175 -15.22 5.32 -4.14
CA LEU A 175 -15.77 6.52 -4.76
C LEU A 175 -15.52 6.56 -6.27
N SER A 176 -14.32 6.23 -6.73
CA SER A 176 -13.98 6.29 -8.18
C SER A 176 -14.07 4.95 -8.90
N GLY A 177 -14.03 3.83 -8.18
CA GLY A 177 -13.90 2.48 -8.75
C GLY A 177 -12.51 2.17 -9.31
N GLU A 178 -11.56 3.11 -9.22
CA GLU A 178 -10.20 2.93 -9.72
C GLU A 178 -9.36 2.16 -8.70
N SER A 179 -8.51 1.26 -9.17
CA SER A 179 -7.58 0.52 -8.31
C SER A 179 -6.28 1.28 -8.19
N ARG A 180 -5.78 1.42 -6.96
CA ARG A 180 -4.47 2.02 -6.68
C ARG A 180 -3.36 1.06 -7.08
N GLU A 181 -2.24 1.61 -7.54
CA GLU A 181 -1.04 0.82 -7.80
C GLU A 181 -0.46 0.29 -6.48
N THR A 182 -0.11 -1.00 -6.45
CA THR A 182 0.44 -1.69 -5.27
C THR A 182 1.93 -2.02 -5.44
N PRO A 183 2.73 -1.99 -4.36
CA PRO A 183 2.32 -1.69 -2.99
C PRO A 183 2.14 -0.20 -2.73
N TYR A 184 1.21 0.16 -1.85
CA TYR A 184 1.11 1.51 -1.28
C TYR A 184 1.18 1.43 0.25
N CYS A 185 1.65 2.50 0.87
CA CYS A 185 1.78 2.59 2.32
C CYS A 185 0.98 3.78 2.85
N SER A 186 0.08 3.51 3.79
CA SER A 186 -0.55 4.54 4.60
C SER A 186 0.06 4.53 5.99
N ALA A 187 0.18 5.69 6.63
CA ALA A 187 0.84 5.77 7.93
C ALA A 187 0.23 6.86 8.80
N HIS A 188 0.41 6.67 10.11
CA HIS A 188 0.11 7.65 11.14
C HIS A 188 1.37 8.45 11.47
N PHE A 189 1.35 9.75 11.17
CA PHE A 189 2.45 10.66 11.40
C PHE A 189 2.24 11.47 12.67
N LEU A 190 3.13 11.32 13.64
CA LEU A 190 3.16 12.19 14.83
C LEU A 190 4.00 13.42 14.50
N LEU A 191 3.33 14.54 14.24
CA LEU A 191 3.98 15.80 13.90
C LEU A 191 4.60 16.46 15.13
N ASP A 192 5.69 17.22 14.90
CA ASP A 192 6.39 17.91 15.97
C ASP A 192 5.44 18.89 16.69
N GLY A 193 5.45 18.84 18.02
CA GLY A 193 4.52 19.56 18.88
C GLY A 193 3.33 18.72 19.36
N CYS A 194 2.88 17.73 18.58
CA CYS A 194 1.87 16.76 19.02
C CYS A 194 2.48 15.67 19.90
N LYS A 195 1.64 14.97 20.68
CA LYS A 195 2.06 13.90 21.59
C LYS A 195 1.09 12.73 21.60
N GLY A 196 1.59 11.55 21.96
CA GLY A 196 0.77 10.35 22.13
C GLY A 196 0.10 9.92 20.82
N HIS A 197 -1.23 9.85 20.81
CA HIS A 197 -2.04 9.36 19.69
C HIS A 197 -2.56 10.48 18.77
N GLU A 198 -2.07 11.71 18.91
CA GLU A 198 -2.50 12.85 18.10
C GLU A 198 -1.72 12.88 16.77
N THR A 199 -1.97 11.86 15.97
CA THR A 199 -1.30 11.60 14.69
C THR A 199 -2.17 12.00 13.51
N LEU A 200 -1.56 12.50 12.44
CA LEU A 200 -2.21 12.68 11.16
C LEU A 200 -2.04 11.43 10.30
N TRP A 201 -3.14 10.82 9.88
CA TRP A 201 -3.10 9.74 8.88
C TRP A 201 -2.89 10.34 7.49
N HIS A 202 -1.92 9.82 6.73
CA HIS A 202 -1.77 10.14 5.30
C HIS A 202 -0.93 9.08 4.57
N GLU A 203 -0.75 9.24 3.26
CA GLU A 203 0.07 8.35 2.44
C GLU A 203 1.57 8.65 2.56
N LEU A 204 2.38 7.59 2.52
CA LEU A 204 3.83 7.66 2.39
C LEU A 204 4.23 7.59 0.91
N LYS A 205 5.29 8.31 0.53
CA LYS A 205 5.88 8.25 -0.80
C LYS A 205 6.19 6.79 -1.20
N PRO A 206 5.75 6.32 -2.38
CA PRO A 206 5.93 4.92 -2.78
C PRO A 206 7.38 4.41 -2.76
N SER A 207 8.35 5.27 -3.10
CA SER A 207 9.78 4.93 -3.06
C SER A 207 10.35 4.80 -1.65
N ASP A 208 9.63 5.26 -0.62
CA ASP A 208 10.08 5.21 0.78
C ASP A 208 9.48 4.01 1.55
N ILE A 209 8.65 3.18 0.91
CA ILE A 209 7.98 2.03 1.55
C ILE A 209 8.98 1.08 2.20
N GLU A 210 10.10 0.78 1.54
CA GLU A 210 11.14 -0.12 2.09
C GLU A 210 11.90 0.49 3.27
N ARG A 211 11.92 1.83 3.38
CA ARG A 211 12.57 2.57 4.47
C ARG A 211 11.61 2.84 5.64
N ALA A 212 10.32 2.55 5.47
CA ALA A 212 9.27 2.82 6.43
C ALA A 212 9.49 2.05 7.74
N ARG A 213 9.75 2.78 8.82
CA ARG A 213 9.89 2.22 10.17
C ARG A 213 9.41 3.21 11.21
N LYS A 214 8.91 2.70 12.33
CA LYS A 214 8.53 3.53 13.47
C LYS A 214 9.71 4.41 13.90
N GLY A 215 9.47 5.71 14.04
CA GLY A 215 10.47 6.71 14.40
C GLY A 215 11.23 7.36 13.23
N ALA A 216 11.09 6.86 11.99
CA ALA A 216 11.69 7.52 10.82
C ALA A 216 11.18 8.96 10.68
N ARG A 217 12.07 9.88 10.31
CA ARG A 217 11.73 11.30 10.18
C ARG A 217 11.05 11.52 8.85
N VAL A 218 10.00 12.32 8.87
CA VAL A 218 9.20 12.60 7.69
C VAL A 218 8.84 14.07 7.57
N ARG A 219 8.53 14.49 6.35
CA ARG A 219 7.92 15.78 6.05
C ARG A 219 6.84 15.65 4.98
N PRO A 220 5.81 16.51 4.97
CA PRO A 220 4.80 16.53 3.93
C PRO A 220 5.38 17.13 2.65
N VAL A 221 5.03 16.52 1.53
CA VAL A 221 5.15 17.10 0.20
C VAL A 221 3.77 17.59 -0.22
N TRP A 222 3.69 18.85 -0.61
CA TRP A 222 2.43 19.51 -0.96
C TRP A 222 2.21 19.50 -2.47
N ASN A 223 0.96 19.35 -2.91
CA ASN A 223 0.59 19.57 -4.30
C ASN A 223 0.72 21.06 -4.68
N GLU A 224 0.88 21.33 -5.97
CA GLU A 224 1.00 22.70 -6.50
C GLU A 224 -0.32 23.46 -6.37
N GLU A 225 -1.40 22.85 -6.86
CA GLU A 225 -2.77 23.30 -6.64
C GLU A 225 -3.25 22.84 -5.27
N ARG A 226 -3.69 23.80 -4.44
CA ARG A 226 -4.15 23.53 -3.08
C ARG A 226 -5.46 24.27 -2.84
N ILE A 227 -6.50 23.51 -2.52
CA ILE A 227 -7.89 23.98 -2.49
C ILE A 227 -8.49 23.94 -1.07
N GLY A 228 -7.69 23.58 -0.07
CA GLY A 228 -8.14 23.34 1.29
C GLY A 228 -8.83 21.99 1.43
N ALA A 229 -8.17 20.94 0.96
CA ALA A 229 -8.61 19.54 1.08
C ALA A 229 -7.44 18.65 1.54
N ILE A 230 -7.73 17.45 2.03
CA ILE A 230 -6.67 16.51 2.47
C ILE A 230 -5.67 16.18 1.34
N THR A 231 -6.15 16.23 0.09
CA THR A 231 -5.37 16.06 -1.14
C THR A 231 -4.37 17.18 -1.43
N ASP A 232 -4.41 18.30 -0.69
CA ASP A 232 -3.38 19.34 -0.78
C ASP A 232 -2.01 18.81 -0.32
N ILE A 233 -2.00 17.81 0.58
CA ILE A 233 -0.80 17.04 0.90
C ILE A 233 -0.72 15.90 -0.12
N LYS A 234 0.33 15.87 -0.92
CA LYS A 234 0.57 14.84 -1.92
C LYS A 234 0.93 13.49 -1.28
N TYR A 235 1.84 13.51 -0.32
CA TYR A 235 2.26 12.39 0.53
C TYR A 235 3.22 12.92 1.59
N PHE A 236 3.65 12.08 2.53
CA PHE A 236 4.86 12.31 3.33
C PHE A 236 6.05 11.57 2.71
N GLU A 237 7.25 12.13 2.84
CA GLU A 237 8.50 11.47 2.44
C GLU A 237 9.45 11.35 3.63
N ILE A 238 10.28 10.31 3.62
CA ILE A 238 11.29 10.04 4.66
C ILE A 238 12.52 10.91 4.40
N THR A 239 12.92 11.68 5.40
CA THR A 239 14.02 12.65 5.29
C THR A 239 15.39 12.12 5.72
N ASP A 240 15.45 10.95 6.37
CA ASP A 240 16.67 10.31 6.90
C ASP A 240 17.18 9.12 6.08
#